data_AF-A0A5N6VFE7-F1
#
_entry.id   AF-A0A5N6VFE7-F1
#
_cell.length_a   1.000
_cell.length_b   1.000
_cell.length_c   1.000
_cell.angle_alpha   90.00
_cell.angle_beta   90.00
_cell.angle_gamma   90.00
#
_symmetry.space_group_name_H-M   'P 1'
#
loop_
_entity.id
_entity.type
_entity.pdbx_description
1 polymer ?
#
loop_
_entity_poly.entity_id
_entity_poly.type
_entity_poly.pdbx_seq_one_letter_code
_entity_poly.pdbx_strand_id
1 'polypeptide(L)'
;MSRLPKCERAFDIAYQEWAREAANDPKECAQAFKSWIAPFLKERDFGYAILQRRRRLLSIKPAAPKHEGEPQKKPPDYKEACDEGKWEEEVNELMEAYWRSNRTLLAMDETMPLASNVMEIDLLRSYKDRHGRPYSWVLDRSTCADTGGCCGRGCGCCEKPLLTYYRPRGYLDLDGKTEVGVYGHCTAECPCCIQVRHRYHPHPRLPKSAF
;
A
#
# COMPACT_ATOMS: atom_id res chain seq x y z
N MET A 1 20.05 3.60 27.13
CA MET A 1 18.94 2.88 26.48
C MET A 1 17.89 3.91 26.07
N SER A 2 17.65 4.14 24.77
CA SER A 2 16.64 5.11 24.34
C SER A 2 15.25 4.59 24.68
N ARG A 3 14.46 5.36 25.44
CA ARG A 3 13.05 5.03 25.69
C ARG A 3 12.32 4.94 24.35
N LEU A 4 11.61 3.84 24.11
CA LEU A 4 10.75 3.67 22.92
C LEU A 4 9.82 4.89 22.76
N PRO A 5 9.52 5.38 21.55
CA PRO A 5 8.55 6.45 21.33
C PRO A 5 7.18 6.15 21.93
N LYS A 6 6.41 7.21 22.23
CA LYS A 6 5.07 7.07 22.82
C LYS A 6 4.14 6.20 21.98
N CYS A 7 4.16 6.33 20.65
CA CYS A 7 3.33 5.52 19.75
C CYS A 7 3.69 4.02 19.79
N GLU A 8 4.97 3.69 19.86
CA GLU A 8 5.42 2.30 19.91
C GLU A 8 5.15 1.66 21.26
N ARG A 9 5.31 2.41 22.37
CA ARG A 9 4.87 1.92 23.69
C ARG A 9 3.36 1.70 23.76
N ALA A 10 2.58 2.58 23.14
CA ALA A 10 1.12 2.44 23.10
C ALA A 10 0.71 1.17 22.33
N PHE A 11 1.37 0.88 21.22
CA PHE A 11 1.18 -0.38 20.51
C PHE A 11 1.56 -1.59 21.35
N ASP A 12 2.74 -1.58 21.98
CA ASP A 12 3.21 -2.70 22.80
C ASP A 12 2.22 -3.01 23.93
N ILE A 13 1.75 -1.99 24.66
CA ILE A 13 0.73 -2.17 25.70
C ILE A 13 -0.55 -2.79 25.11
N ALA A 14 -1.09 -2.23 24.03
CA ALA A 14 -2.32 -2.72 23.41
C ALA A 14 -2.18 -4.16 22.89
N TYR A 15 -1.03 -4.51 22.29
CA TYR A 15 -0.77 -5.84 21.78
C TYR A 15 -0.65 -6.87 22.91
N GLN A 16 0.01 -6.51 24.02
CA GLN A 16 0.10 -7.37 25.21
C GLN A 16 -1.26 -7.54 25.91
N GLU A 17 -2.09 -6.50 25.94
CA GLU A 17 -3.46 -6.59 26.44
C GLU A 17 -4.30 -7.55 25.58
N TRP A 18 -4.31 -7.34 24.27
CA TRP A 18 -4.96 -8.27 23.33
C TRP A 18 -4.46 -9.70 23.50
N ALA A 19 -3.14 -9.92 23.56
CA ALA A 19 -2.56 -11.27 23.68
C ALA A 19 -2.95 -11.98 24.98
N ARG A 20 -3.16 -11.25 26.08
CA ARG A 20 -3.63 -11.81 27.36
C ARG A 20 -5.12 -12.16 27.33
N GLU A 21 -5.92 -11.37 26.62
CA GLU A 21 -7.37 -11.54 26.54
C GLU A 21 -7.81 -12.46 25.39
N ALA A 22 -6.92 -12.74 24.43
CA ALA A 22 -7.20 -13.53 23.25
C ALA A 22 -7.63 -14.97 23.61
N ALA A 23 -8.93 -15.21 23.56
CA ALA A 23 -9.51 -16.55 23.60
C ALA A 23 -9.47 -17.15 22.19
N ASN A 24 -8.40 -17.89 21.88
CA ASN A 24 -8.21 -18.51 20.57
C ASN A 24 -9.05 -19.78 20.42
N ASP A 25 -10.38 -19.67 20.26
CA ASP A 25 -11.20 -20.79 19.79
C ASP A 25 -10.78 -21.13 18.35
N PRO A 26 -10.18 -22.32 18.10
CA PRO A 26 -9.69 -22.67 16.77
C PRO A 26 -10.80 -22.71 15.72
N LYS A 27 -12.04 -23.05 16.08
CA LYS A 27 -13.16 -23.13 15.14
C LYS A 27 -13.60 -21.73 14.72
N GLU A 28 -13.74 -20.83 15.69
CA GLU A 28 -14.10 -19.43 15.43
C GLU A 28 -13.01 -18.75 14.59
N CYS A 29 -11.73 -18.93 14.96
CA CYS A 29 -10.60 -18.40 14.21
C CYS A 29 -10.57 -18.91 12.76
N ALA A 30 -10.79 -20.22 12.56
CA ALA A 30 -10.81 -20.80 11.22
C ALA A 30 -11.99 -20.31 10.37
N GLN A 31 -13.16 -20.10 11.00
CA GLN A 31 -14.32 -19.55 10.33
C GLN A 31 -14.08 -18.08 9.93
N ALA A 32 -13.62 -17.25 10.88
CA ALA A 32 -13.29 -15.85 10.64
C ALA A 32 -12.19 -15.69 9.58
N PHE A 33 -11.23 -16.61 9.56
CA PHE A 33 -10.20 -16.63 8.52
C PHE A 33 -10.81 -16.75 7.12
N LYS A 34 -11.73 -17.71 6.95
CA LYS A 34 -12.37 -17.98 5.65
C LYS A 34 -13.37 -16.90 5.26
N SER A 35 -14.18 -16.43 6.21
CA SER A 35 -15.29 -15.51 5.92
C SER A 35 -14.85 -14.06 5.81
N TRP A 36 -13.79 -13.65 6.50
CA TRP A 36 -13.41 -12.24 6.59
C TRP A 36 -11.93 -11.99 6.30
N ILE A 37 -10.99 -12.66 6.99
CA ILE A 37 -9.55 -12.35 6.87
C ILE A 37 -9.02 -12.58 5.46
N ALA A 38 -9.21 -13.78 4.90
CA ALA A 38 -8.68 -14.09 3.58
C ALA A 38 -9.28 -13.19 2.48
N PRO A 39 -10.61 -12.95 2.43
CA PRO A 39 -11.19 -11.94 1.55
C PRO A 39 -10.62 -10.53 1.77
N PHE A 40 -10.43 -10.13 3.03
CA PHE A 40 -9.95 -8.79 3.39
C PHE A 40 -8.52 -8.58 2.90
N LEU A 41 -7.62 -9.51 3.19
CA LEU A 41 -6.22 -9.45 2.77
C LEU A 41 -6.11 -9.50 1.24
N LYS A 42 -6.93 -10.30 0.56
CA LYS A 42 -6.98 -10.36 -0.91
C LYS A 42 -7.41 -9.03 -1.53
N GLU A 43 -8.37 -8.34 -0.92
CA GLU A 43 -8.81 -7.02 -1.38
C GLU A 43 -7.77 -5.93 -1.09
N ARG A 44 -7.15 -5.97 0.09
CA ARG A 44 -6.05 -5.07 0.48
C ARG A 44 -4.86 -5.20 -0.48
N ASP A 45 -4.43 -6.42 -0.74
CA ASP A 45 -3.27 -6.69 -1.61
C ASP A 45 -3.57 -6.32 -3.07
N PHE A 46 -4.83 -6.43 -3.50
CA PHE A 46 -5.28 -5.89 -4.79
C PHE A 46 -5.14 -4.36 -4.84
N GLY A 47 -5.57 -3.65 -3.78
CA GLY A 47 -5.35 -2.21 -3.63
C GLY A 47 -3.86 -1.84 -3.72
N TYR A 48 -2.97 -2.61 -3.09
CA TYR A 48 -1.52 -2.39 -3.18
C TYR A 48 -0.99 -2.62 -4.60
N ALA A 49 -1.45 -3.66 -5.29
CA ALA A 49 -1.07 -3.93 -6.67
C ALA A 49 -1.44 -2.76 -7.61
N ILE A 50 -2.66 -2.22 -7.46
CA ILE A 50 -3.12 -1.03 -8.21
C ILE A 50 -2.14 0.14 -8.00
N LEU A 51 -1.85 0.48 -6.74
CA LEU A 51 -1.00 1.63 -6.43
C LEU A 51 0.47 1.42 -6.86
N GLN A 52 0.97 0.19 -6.81
CA GLN A 52 2.32 -0.15 -7.29
C GLN A 52 2.43 -0.02 -8.81
N ARG A 53 1.41 -0.47 -9.55
CA ARG A 53 1.35 -0.26 -11.01
C ARG A 53 1.26 1.22 -11.34
N ARG A 54 0.40 1.98 -10.66
CA ARG A 54 0.34 3.43 -10.81
C ARG A 54 1.71 4.06 -10.58
N ARG A 55 2.41 3.69 -9.50
CA ARG A 55 3.77 4.18 -9.22
C ARG A 55 4.74 3.84 -10.36
N ARG A 56 4.68 2.62 -10.91
CA ARG A 56 5.50 2.22 -12.08
C ARG A 56 5.21 3.13 -13.27
N LEU A 57 3.95 3.32 -13.64
CA LEU A 57 3.54 4.20 -14.74
C LEU A 57 3.99 5.65 -14.53
N LEU A 58 3.84 6.18 -13.32
CA LEU A 58 4.34 7.50 -12.94
C LEU A 58 5.87 7.64 -13.00
N SER A 59 6.60 6.53 -12.79
CA SER A 59 8.06 6.51 -12.85
C SER A 59 8.60 6.35 -14.28
N ILE A 60 7.77 5.92 -15.23
CA ILE A 60 8.13 5.79 -16.66
C ILE A 60 8.13 7.16 -17.35
N LYS A 61 7.41 8.16 -16.84
CA LYS A 61 7.39 9.50 -17.43
C LYS A 61 8.82 10.08 -17.47
N PRO A 62 9.34 10.49 -18.64
CA PRO A 62 10.62 11.19 -18.72
C PRO A 62 10.54 12.45 -17.86
N ALA A 63 11.59 12.71 -17.08
CA ALA A 63 11.72 14.01 -16.43
C ALA A 63 11.62 15.10 -17.51
N ALA A 64 10.80 16.13 -17.27
CA ALA A 64 10.78 17.32 -18.11
C ALA A 64 12.23 17.78 -18.35
N PRO A 65 12.59 18.19 -19.59
CA PRO A 65 13.95 18.60 -19.89
C PRO A 65 14.35 19.71 -18.92
N LYS A 66 15.43 19.49 -18.17
CA LYS A 66 16.05 20.53 -17.36
C LYS A 66 16.45 21.64 -18.31
N HIS A 67 15.78 22.78 -18.22
CA HIS A 67 16.21 24.00 -18.91
C HIS A 67 17.50 24.50 -18.25
N GLU A 68 18.64 24.10 -18.79
CA GLU A 68 19.88 24.86 -18.68
C GLU A 68 20.34 25.18 -20.11
N GLY A 69 20.48 26.47 -20.38
CA GLY A 69 20.44 27.03 -21.72
C GLY A 69 21.67 26.78 -22.56
N GLU A 70 21.45 26.50 -23.84
CA GLU A 70 22.14 27.11 -24.98
C GLU A 70 21.37 26.77 -26.28
N PRO A 71 21.37 27.65 -27.30
CA PRO A 71 20.59 27.45 -28.51
C PRO A 71 21.43 26.72 -29.55
N GLN A 72 20.96 25.60 -30.10
CA GLN A 72 20.95 25.37 -31.56
C GLN A 72 20.39 24.01 -32.03
N LYS A 73 19.80 24.12 -33.23
CA LYS A 73 19.38 23.11 -34.22
C LYS A 73 18.16 22.26 -33.84
N LYS A 74 17.00 22.68 -34.39
CA LYS A 74 15.77 21.88 -34.48
C LYS A 74 16.09 20.47 -35.02
N PRO A 75 15.91 19.41 -34.21
CA PRO A 75 15.76 18.05 -34.72
C PRO A 75 14.33 17.89 -35.27
N PRO A 76 14.07 16.85 -36.08
CA PRO A 76 12.82 16.71 -36.82
C PRO A 76 11.59 16.69 -35.90
N ASP A 77 10.50 17.27 -36.41
CA ASP A 77 9.15 17.22 -35.85
C ASP A 77 8.69 15.75 -35.79
N TYR A 78 9.03 15.07 -34.70
CA TYR A 78 8.58 13.73 -34.43
C TYR A 78 7.30 13.83 -33.62
N LYS A 79 6.18 13.41 -34.23
CA LYS A 79 4.92 13.16 -33.54
C LYS A 79 5.14 12.14 -32.41
N GLU A 80 5.49 12.62 -31.24
CA GLU A 80 5.45 11.87 -29.97
C GLU A 80 4.15 12.17 -29.21
N ALA A 81 3.08 12.49 -29.93
CA ALA A 81 1.70 12.43 -29.45
C ALA A 81 1.15 10.98 -29.46
N CYS A 82 2.03 9.98 -29.32
CA CYS A 82 1.63 8.59 -29.16
C CYS A 82 1.54 8.27 -27.66
N ASP A 83 0.30 8.09 -27.19
CA ASP A 83 -0.10 7.42 -25.94
C ASP A 83 -0.02 8.18 -24.60
N GLU A 84 0.25 9.49 -24.55
CA GLU A 84 0.04 10.28 -23.32
C GLU A 84 -1.41 10.17 -22.81
N GLY A 85 -2.39 10.25 -23.71
CA GLY A 85 -3.80 10.10 -23.36
C GLY A 85 -4.14 8.71 -22.79
N LYS A 86 -3.57 7.64 -23.36
CA LYS A 86 -3.78 6.26 -22.86
C LYS A 86 -3.10 6.02 -21.52
N TRP A 87 -1.94 6.64 -21.31
CA TRP A 87 -1.24 6.58 -20.04
C TRP A 87 -2.01 7.30 -18.93
N GLU A 88 -2.51 8.51 -19.20
CA GLU A 88 -3.32 9.28 -18.24
C GLU A 88 -4.62 8.54 -17.92
N GLU A 89 -5.27 7.98 -18.95
CA GLU A 89 -6.44 7.12 -18.81
C GLU A 89 -6.14 5.91 -17.91
N GLU A 90 -5.07 5.15 -18.17
CA GLU A 90 -4.70 4.00 -17.33
C GLU A 90 -4.41 4.41 -15.87
N VAL A 91 -3.73 5.54 -15.64
CA VAL A 91 -3.47 6.05 -14.29
C VAL A 91 -4.77 6.45 -13.57
N ASN A 92 -5.71 7.08 -14.27
CA ASN A 92 -7.00 7.49 -13.72
C ASN A 92 -7.89 6.27 -13.42
N GLU A 93 -7.97 5.31 -14.34
CA GLU A 93 -8.69 4.04 -14.13
C GLU A 93 -8.14 3.27 -12.93
N LEU A 94 -6.81 3.23 -12.75
CA LEU A 94 -6.18 2.64 -11.57
C LEU A 94 -6.62 3.38 -10.30
N MET A 95 -6.69 4.71 -10.30
CA MET A 95 -7.16 5.44 -9.11
C MET A 95 -8.63 5.19 -8.79
N GLU A 96 -9.50 5.11 -9.80
CA GLU A 96 -10.90 4.73 -9.59
C GLU A 96 -11.05 3.32 -9.05
N ALA A 97 -10.28 2.37 -9.60
CA ALA A 97 -10.23 0.99 -9.12
C ALA A 97 -9.73 0.92 -7.68
N TYR A 98 -8.70 1.70 -7.33
CA TYR A 98 -8.20 1.78 -5.95
C TYR A 98 -9.28 2.29 -5.00
N TRP A 99 -9.96 3.39 -5.33
CA TRP A 99 -11.01 3.91 -4.46
C TRP A 99 -12.22 2.99 -4.35
N ARG A 100 -12.55 2.25 -5.41
CA ARG A 100 -13.57 1.21 -5.37
C ARG A 100 -13.16 0.08 -4.42
N SER A 101 -11.92 -0.40 -4.54
CA SER A 101 -11.35 -1.41 -3.65
C SER A 101 -11.32 -0.94 -2.18
N ASN A 102 -10.92 0.32 -1.95
CA ASN A 102 -10.89 0.90 -0.62
C ASN A 102 -12.30 1.04 -0.02
N ARG A 103 -13.34 1.36 -0.81
CA ARG A 103 -14.73 1.33 -0.35
C ARG A 103 -15.18 -0.08 0.04
N THR A 104 -14.76 -1.11 -0.71
CA THR A 104 -15.01 -2.50 -0.32
C THR A 104 -14.39 -2.81 1.04
N LEU A 105 -13.12 -2.43 1.27
CA LEU A 105 -12.47 -2.63 2.57
C LEU A 105 -13.22 -1.92 3.72
N LEU A 106 -13.67 -0.68 3.50
CA LEU A 106 -14.46 0.05 4.49
C LEU A 106 -15.79 -0.65 4.80
N ALA A 107 -16.49 -1.17 3.79
CA ALA A 107 -17.72 -1.94 4.00
C ALA A 107 -17.45 -3.28 4.72
N MET A 108 -16.28 -3.88 4.50
CA MET A 108 -15.87 -5.08 5.25
C MET A 108 -15.60 -4.77 6.74
N ASP A 109 -15.07 -3.58 7.06
CA ASP A 109 -14.88 -3.15 8.44
C ASP A 109 -16.23 -3.04 9.19
N GLU A 110 -17.34 -2.72 8.51
CA GLU A 110 -18.70 -2.70 9.11
C GLU A 110 -19.22 -4.08 9.53
N THR A 111 -18.66 -5.15 8.96
CA THR A 111 -19.06 -6.55 9.22
C THR A 111 -17.96 -7.36 9.89
N MET A 112 -16.97 -6.68 10.47
CA MET A 112 -15.80 -7.27 11.10
C MET A 112 -16.19 -8.20 12.29
N PRO A 113 -15.87 -9.51 12.24
CA PRO A 113 -16.10 -10.41 13.36
C PRO A 113 -15.24 -10.05 14.58
N LEU A 114 -15.73 -10.38 15.78
CA LEU A 114 -14.98 -10.19 17.04
C LEU A 114 -14.02 -11.33 17.38
N ALA A 115 -13.77 -12.24 16.44
CA ALA A 115 -12.81 -13.33 16.60
C ALA A 115 -11.40 -12.79 16.90
N SER A 116 -10.65 -13.44 17.79
CA SER A 116 -9.36 -12.94 18.30
C SER A 116 -8.36 -12.59 17.18
N ASN A 117 -8.28 -13.43 16.14
CA ASN A 117 -7.41 -13.22 14.99
C ASN A 117 -7.84 -12.06 14.06
N VAL A 118 -9.14 -11.72 14.04
CA VAL A 118 -9.63 -10.51 13.35
C VAL A 118 -9.27 -9.27 14.16
N MET A 119 -9.46 -9.31 15.47
CA MET A 119 -9.09 -8.23 16.38
C MET A 119 -7.58 -7.94 16.34
N GLU A 120 -6.75 -8.97 16.18
CA GLU A 120 -5.30 -8.80 15.94
C GLU A 120 -5.04 -7.98 14.69
N ILE A 121 -5.68 -8.33 13.57
CA ILE A 121 -5.51 -7.64 12.30
C ILE A 121 -5.94 -6.17 12.42
N ASP A 122 -7.07 -5.90 13.07
CA ASP A 122 -7.52 -4.52 13.30
C ASP A 122 -6.52 -3.72 14.14
N LEU A 123 -6.02 -4.32 15.24
CA LEU A 123 -5.00 -3.70 16.08
C LEU A 123 -3.72 -3.38 15.27
N LEU A 124 -3.23 -4.33 14.48
CA LEU A 124 -2.05 -4.15 13.63
C LEU A 124 -2.28 -3.10 12.52
N ARG A 125 -3.51 -2.88 12.06
CA ARG A 125 -3.86 -1.84 11.08
C ARG A 125 -4.01 -0.45 11.72
N SER A 126 -4.49 -0.41 12.95
CA SER A 126 -4.86 0.82 13.66
C SER A 126 -3.67 1.54 14.30
N TYR A 127 -2.70 0.77 14.81
CA TYR A 127 -1.48 1.34 15.40
C TYR A 127 -0.40 1.58 14.36
N LYS A 128 0.37 2.65 14.56
CA LYS A 128 1.46 3.07 13.66
C LYS A 128 2.78 3.24 14.40
N ASP A 129 3.88 2.94 13.72
CA ASP A 129 5.22 3.22 14.21
C ASP A 129 5.56 4.72 14.15
N ARG A 130 6.78 5.08 14.55
CA ARG A 130 7.27 6.47 14.50
C ARG A 130 7.32 7.10 13.10
N HIS A 131 7.23 6.30 12.04
CA HIS A 131 7.23 6.73 10.65
C HIS A 131 5.83 6.74 10.04
N GLY A 132 4.79 6.49 10.85
CA GLY A 132 3.41 6.45 10.39
C GLY A 132 3.03 5.17 9.64
N ARG A 133 3.86 4.12 9.71
CA ARG A 133 3.62 2.83 9.05
C ARG A 133 2.79 1.94 9.98
N PRO A 134 1.72 1.29 9.50
CA PRO A 134 0.92 0.42 10.33
C PRO A 134 1.72 -0.79 10.79
N TYR A 135 1.44 -1.34 11.98
CA TYR A 135 2.16 -2.51 12.48
C TYR A 135 1.96 -3.76 11.62
N SER A 136 0.84 -3.88 10.91
CA SER A 136 0.65 -4.91 9.88
C SER A 136 1.75 -4.84 8.81
N TRP A 137 2.14 -3.63 8.39
CA TRP A 137 3.30 -3.47 7.50
C TRP A 137 4.62 -3.79 8.21
N VAL A 138 4.81 -3.37 9.47
CA VAL A 138 6.06 -3.59 10.21
C VAL A 138 6.34 -5.09 10.40
N LEU A 139 5.32 -5.87 10.75
CA LEU A 139 5.44 -7.30 11.00
C LEU A 139 5.58 -8.10 9.70
N ASP A 140 4.95 -7.69 8.60
CA ASP A 140 5.04 -8.38 7.31
C ASP A 140 6.41 -8.18 6.59
N ARG A 141 7.35 -7.43 7.19
CA ARG A 141 8.68 -7.17 6.60
C ARG A 141 9.49 -8.44 6.39
N SER A 142 9.46 -9.38 7.34
CA SER A 142 10.17 -10.67 7.24
C SER A 142 9.61 -11.47 6.06
N THR A 143 8.29 -11.66 6.00
CA THR A 143 7.62 -12.35 4.89
C THR A 143 7.97 -11.74 3.53
N CYS A 144 7.99 -10.40 3.44
CA CYS A 144 8.40 -9.71 2.23
C CYS A 144 9.87 -10.00 1.88
N ALA A 145 10.78 -10.07 2.85
CA ALA A 145 12.18 -10.43 2.61
C ALA A 145 12.34 -11.90 2.20
N ASP A 146 11.71 -12.83 2.92
CA ASP A 146 11.81 -14.28 2.73
C ASP A 146 11.24 -14.73 1.38
N THR A 147 10.27 -13.98 0.84
CA THR A 147 9.70 -14.21 -0.51
C THR A 147 10.46 -13.46 -1.63
N GLY A 148 11.63 -12.91 -1.33
CA GLY A 148 12.48 -12.19 -2.27
C GLY A 148 11.92 -10.82 -2.69
N GLY A 149 11.17 -10.15 -1.83
CA GLY A 149 10.65 -8.79 -1.99
C GLY A 149 11.64 -7.68 -1.59
N CYS A 150 11.21 -6.42 -1.65
CA CYS A 150 12.07 -5.25 -1.42
C CYS A 150 12.64 -5.18 0.00
N CYS A 151 11.98 -5.76 1.01
CA CYS A 151 12.44 -5.67 2.41
C CYS A 151 13.74 -6.43 2.67
N GLY A 152 14.08 -7.43 1.85
CA GLY A 152 15.39 -8.10 1.86
C GLY A 152 16.48 -7.34 1.09
N ARG A 153 16.20 -6.12 0.60
CA ARG A 153 17.10 -5.31 -0.23
C ARG A 153 17.20 -3.87 0.29
N GLY A 154 18.24 -3.15 -0.12
CA GLY A 154 18.46 -1.75 0.23
C GLY A 154 17.64 -0.71 -0.56
N CYS A 155 16.65 -1.12 -1.38
CA CYS A 155 15.96 -0.18 -2.28
C CYS A 155 14.89 0.70 -1.59
N GLY A 156 14.43 0.33 -0.38
CA GLY A 156 13.48 1.14 0.41
C GLY A 156 12.10 1.34 -0.24
N CYS A 157 11.75 0.55 -1.26
CA CYS A 157 10.57 0.79 -2.09
C CYS A 157 9.24 0.70 -1.29
N CYS A 158 9.18 -0.24 -0.35
CA CYS A 158 8.04 -0.50 0.54
C CYS A 158 7.96 0.48 1.72
N GLU A 159 9.05 1.19 2.03
CA GLU A 159 9.11 2.14 3.13
C GLU A 159 8.49 3.50 2.77
N LYS A 160 8.25 3.73 1.46
CA LYS A 160 7.60 4.93 0.94
C LYS A 160 6.09 4.68 0.76
N PRO A 161 5.20 5.62 1.15
CA PRO A 161 3.77 5.46 0.97
C PRO A 161 3.40 5.29 -0.51
N LEU A 162 2.60 4.28 -0.83
CA LEU A 162 2.06 3.99 -2.16
C LEU A 162 1.09 5.07 -2.63
N LEU A 163 0.34 5.65 -1.69
CA LEU A 163 -0.53 6.80 -1.86
C LEU A 163 -0.48 7.64 -0.59
N THR A 164 -0.58 8.95 -0.75
CA THR A 164 -0.72 9.89 0.36
C THR A 164 -2.00 10.71 0.15
N TYR A 165 -2.80 10.88 1.20
CA TYR A 165 -4.02 11.70 1.16
C TYR A 165 -4.25 12.40 2.50
N TYR A 166 -5.09 13.43 2.52
CA TYR A 166 -5.44 14.15 3.75
C TYR A 166 -6.74 13.62 4.33
N ARG A 167 -6.75 13.35 5.65
CA ARG A 167 -7.95 13.01 6.42
C ARG A 167 -8.26 14.14 7.42
N PRO A 168 -9.53 14.52 7.61
CA PRO A 168 -9.91 15.44 8.68
C PRO A 168 -9.50 14.90 10.06
N ARG A 169 -9.10 15.78 11.00
CA ARG A 169 -8.67 15.42 12.36
C ARG A 169 -9.81 15.04 13.30
N GLY A 170 -11.04 15.09 12.82
CA GLY A 170 -12.25 14.72 13.56
C GLY A 170 -12.93 15.94 14.17
N TYR A 171 -13.91 15.69 15.04
CA TYR A 171 -14.82 16.71 15.56
C TYR A 171 -14.16 17.78 16.44
N LEU A 172 -12.97 17.51 16.99
CA LEU A 172 -12.23 18.45 17.84
C LEU A 172 -11.42 19.49 17.06
N ASP A 173 -11.18 19.24 15.77
CA ASP A 173 -10.37 20.10 14.91
C ASP A 173 -10.95 20.03 13.48
N LEU A 174 -12.08 20.74 13.28
CA LEU A 174 -12.91 20.67 12.07
C LEU A 174 -12.16 21.10 10.80
N ASP A 175 -11.24 22.06 10.94
CA ASP A 175 -10.40 22.54 9.83
C ASP A 175 -9.07 21.77 9.73
N GLY A 176 -8.70 21.04 10.79
CA GLY A 176 -7.49 20.26 10.86
C GLY A 176 -7.48 19.09 9.88
N LYS A 177 -6.39 19.00 9.12
CA LYS A 177 -6.10 17.85 8.26
C LYS A 177 -4.83 17.16 8.73
N THR A 178 -4.83 15.83 8.67
CA THR A 178 -3.63 15.02 8.88
C THR A 178 -3.34 14.25 7.61
N GLU A 179 -2.07 14.29 7.18
CA GLU A 179 -1.60 13.49 6.08
C GLU A 179 -1.55 12.00 6.48
N VAL A 180 -2.08 11.14 5.60
CA VAL A 180 -2.12 9.69 5.80
C VAL A 180 -1.43 9.02 4.62
N GLY A 181 -0.42 8.20 4.93
CA GLY A 181 0.24 7.33 3.96
C GLY A 181 -0.37 5.92 3.94
N VAL A 182 -0.60 5.41 2.73
CA VAL A 182 -0.95 4.01 2.47
C VAL A 182 0.34 3.23 2.26
N TYR A 183 0.66 2.31 3.16
CA TYR A 183 1.85 1.47 3.08
C TYR A 183 1.49 0.04 2.73
N GLY A 184 2.32 -0.61 1.91
CA GLY A 184 2.13 -2.00 1.49
C GLY A 184 3.44 -2.64 1.00
N HIS A 185 3.55 -3.95 1.17
CA HIS A 185 4.68 -4.73 0.68
C HIS A 185 4.56 -5.06 -0.81
N CYS A 186 5.65 -5.55 -1.41
CA CYS A 186 5.71 -5.84 -2.83
C CYS A 186 4.62 -6.81 -3.27
N THR A 187 3.92 -6.44 -4.34
CA THR A 187 3.08 -7.33 -5.13
C THR A 187 3.78 -7.66 -6.45
N ALA A 188 3.10 -8.38 -7.34
CA ALA A 188 3.53 -8.59 -8.71
C ALA A 188 3.72 -7.29 -9.52
N GLU A 189 3.12 -6.18 -9.07
CA GLU A 189 3.18 -4.86 -9.73
C GLU A 189 4.33 -3.98 -9.24
N CYS A 190 5.14 -4.45 -8.27
CA CYS A 190 6.24 -3.65 -7.75
C CYS A 190 7.34 -3.44 -8.81
N PRO A 191 7.66 -2.18 -9.20
CA PRO A 191 8.62 -1.90 -10.26
C PRO A 191 10.02 -2.45 -9.95
N CYS A 192 10.49 -2.33 -8.71
CA CYS A 192 11.78 -2.86 -8.31
C CYS A 192 11.84 -4.40 -8.39
N CYS A 193 10.75 -5.09 -8.02
CA CYS A 193 10.70 -6.55 -8.12
C CYS A 193 10.66 -7.01 -9.57
N ILE A 194 9.91 -6.32 -10.43
CA ILE A 194 9.86 -6.60 -11.87
C ILE A 194 11.26 -6.47 -12.49
N GLN A 195 11.96 -5.39 -12.16
CA GLN A 195 13.32 -5.13 -12.64
C GLN A 195 14.30 -6.21 -12.19
N VAL A 196 14.33 -6.55 -10.90
CA VAL A 196 15.26 -7.54 -10.35
C VAL A 196 14.96 -8.96 -10.84
N ARG A 197 13.69 -9.31 -11.04
CA ARG A 197 13.28 -10.65 -11.49
C ARG A 197 13.30 -10.80 -13.01
N HIS A 198 13.47 -9.71 -13.76
CA HIS A 198 13.38 -9.67 -15.23
C HIS A 198 12.11 -10.34 -15.79
N ARG A 199 11.02 -10.32 -15.01
CA ARG A 199 9.76 -11.01 -15.33
C ARG A 199 8.59 -10.22 -14.77
N TYR A 200 7.62 -9.95 -15.62
CA TYR A 200 6.37 -9.28 -15.23
C TYR A 200 5.19 -10.20 -15.51
N HIS A 201 4.45 -10.56 -14.46
CA HIS A 201 3.18 -11.29 -14.55
C HIS A 201 2.17 -10.41 -13.82
N PRO A 202 1.32 -9.65 -14.55
CA PRO A 202 0.42 -8.69 -13.92
C PRO A 202 -0.49 -9.38 -12.90
N HIS A 203 -0.90 -8.62 -11.89
CA HIS A 203 -1.89 -9.11 -10.94
C HIS A 203 -3.17 -9.52 -11.70
N PRO A 204 -3.73 -10.72 -11.47
CA PRO A 204 -4.77 -11.30 -12.35
C PRO A 204 -6.08 -10.51 -12.40
N ARG A 205 -6.33 -9.66 -11.40
CA ARG A 205 -7.50 -8.76 -11.34
C ARG A 205 -7.28 -7.42 -12.05
N LEU A 206 -6.07 -7.13 -12.54
CA LEU A 206 -5.77 -5.90 -13.27
C LEU A 206 -5.88 -6.16 -14.78
N PRO A 207 -6.38 -5.18 -15.56
CA PRO A 207 -6.38 -5.28 -17.02
C PRO A 207 -4.93 -5.37 -17.54
N LYS A 208 -4.72 -5.89 -18.75
CA LYS A 208 -3.40 -5.89 -19.38
C LYS A 208 -2.91 -4.43 -19.50
N SER A 209 -1.68 -4.14 -19.09
CA SER A 209 -1.11 -2.81 -19.27
C SER A 209 -0.74 -2.58 -20.72
N ALA A 210 -0.91 -1.34 -21.18
CA ALA A 210 -0.37 -0.90 -22.45
C ALA A 210 1.16 -0.64 -22.37
N PHE A 211 1.76 -0.67 -21.16
CA PHE A 211 3.15 -0.28 -20.87
C PHE A 211 3.91 -1.29 -19.99
#